data_AF-A0A536HU72-F1
#
_entry.id   AF-A0A536HU72-F1
#
_cell.length_a   1.000
_cell.length_b   1.000
_cell.length_c   1.000
_cell.angle_alpha   90.00
_cell.angle_beta   90.00
_cell.angle_gamma   90.00
#
_symmetry.space_group_name_H-M   'P 1'
#
loop_
_entity.id
_entity.type
_entity.pdbx_description
1 polymer ?
#
loop_
_entity_poly.entity_id
_entity_poly.type
_entity_poly.pdbx_seq_one_letter_code
_entity_poly.pdbx_strand_id
1 'polypeptide(L)'
;MSTPVSELSHGALAGIIITIGLLTQLRSPERRIAGLQQAVLGILALLVTAVIGGRQEPLQESLLFLAALSLLVILHPAREQFFKRGAGPTASLAAVAIVGAVPASVYAAFMLVQAREFIGPPHHADRFAEMAAAAIAIVAVGMLASLKTPGWRISAWSAGAAAIVVGMASIVFPNAPGAVGRIWGTLAAGAGAVFVVLASFSPWPRYWSHGKPATFG
;
A
#
# COMPACT_ATOMS: atom_id res chain seq x y z
N MET A 1 -19.85 -5.26 13.25
CA MET A 1 -19.04 -6.41 13.70
C MET A 1 -17.69 -6.37 12.98
N SER A 2 -16.56 -6.40 13.68
CA SER A 2 -15.25 -6.61 13.03
C SER A 2 -15.19 -8.04 12.50
N THR A 3 -14.80 -8.20 11.24
CA THR A 3 -14.66 -9.51 10.61
C THR A 3 -13.19 -9.88 10.53
N PRO A 4 -12.84 -11.18 10.47
CA PRO A 4 -11.45 -11.58 10.23
C PRO A 4 -10.85 -10.93 8.98
N VAL A 5 -11.67 -10.71 7.95
CA VAL A 5 -11.24 -10.05 6.70
C VAL A 5 -10.97 -8.56 6.92
N SER A 6 -11.80 -7.85 7.68
CA SER A 6 -11.57 -6.44 7.98
C SER A 6 -10.33 -6.23 8.85
N GLU A 7 -10.12 -7.09 9.85
CA GLU A 7 -8.93 -7.02 10.71
C GLU A 7 -7.65 -7.33 9.94
N LEU A 8 -7.66 -8.34 9.06
CA LEU A 8 -6.49 -8.65 8.21
C LEU A 8 -6.23 -7.58 7.15
N SER A 9 -7.28 -6.94 6.62
CA SER A 9 -7.12 -5.82 5.69
C SER A 9 -6.56 -4.58 6.38
N HIS A 10 -7.03 -4.29 7.60
CA HIS A 10 -6.44 -3.24 8.43
C HIS A 10 -4.98 -3.55 8.76
N GLY A 11 -4.66 -4.78 9.17
CA GLY A 11 -3.29 -5.23 9.41
C GLY A 11 -2.39 -5.13 8.16
N ALA A 12 -2.93 -5.40 6.98
CA ALA A 12 -2.22 -5.22 5.72
C ALA A 12 -1.95 -3.73 5.41
N LEU A 13 -2.90 -2.84 5.67
CA LEU A 13 -2.72 -1.40 5.48
C LEU A 13 -1.78 -0.80 6.55
N ALA A 14 -2.16 -0.89 7.82
CA ALA A 14 -1.42 -0.30 8.93
C ALA A 14 -0.09 -1.02 9.15
N GLY A 15 -0.11 -2.34 9.34
CA GLY A 15 1.09 -3.11 9.69
C GLY A 15 2.04 -3.34 8.52
N ILE A 16 1.54 -3.78 7.35
CA ILE A 16 2.41 -4.13 6.23
C ILE A 16 2.76 -2.89 5.40
N ILE A 17 1.79 -2.08 4.98
CA ILE A 17 2.07 -0.95 4.11
C ILE A 17 2.66 0.22 4.90
N ILE A 18 1.99 0.70 5.94
CA ILE A 18 2.42 1.93 6.63
C ILE A 18 3.61 1.65 7.55
N THR A 19 3.49 0.69 8.46
CA THR A 19 4.52 0.43 9.47
C THR A 19 5.81 -0.09 8.85
N ILE A 20 5.79 -1.07 7.92
CA ILE A 20 7.05 -1.50 7.28
C ILE A 20 7.70 -0.34 6.52
N GLY A 21 6.90 0.50 5.83
CA GLY A 21 7.39 1.69 5.15
C GLY A 21 8.18 2.62 6.10
N LEU A 22 7.66 2.84 7.30
CA LEU A 22 8.33 3.62 8.34
C LEU A 22 9.53 2.90 8.96
N LEU A 23 9.43 1.59 9.21
CA LEU A 23 10.54 0.78 9.73
C LEU A 23 11.76 0.82 8.81
N THR A 24 11.56 0.98 7.49
CA THR A 24 12.69 1.13 6.56
C THR A 24 13.53 2.36 6.83
N GLN A 25 12.97 3.40 7.48
CA GLN A 25 13.65 4.65 7.80
C GLN A 25 14.58 4.52 9.03
N LEU A 26 14.47 3.44 9.81
CA LEU A 26 15.33 3.21 10.97
C LEU A 26 16.78 2.89 10.62
N ARG A 27 17.06 2.48 9.37
CA ARG A 27 18.41 2.12 8.91
C ARG A 27 18.69 2.71 7.53
N SER A 28 19.62 3.66 7.48
CA SER A 28 20.02 4.40 6.27
C SER A 28 18.86 5.08 5.55
N PRO A 29 18.09 5.96 6.23
CA PRO A 29 16.96 6.69 5.63
C PRO A 29 17.36 7.46 4.37
N GLU A 30 18.59 7.98 4.31
CA GLU A 30 19.15 8.69 3.16
C GLU A 30 19.20 7.85 1.88
N ARG A 31 19.05 6.53 1.98
CA ARG A 31 19.07 5.59 0.84
C ARG A 31 17.72 4.95 0.52
N ARG A 32 16.67 5.24 1.30
CA ARG A 32 15.42 4.46 1.32
C ARG A 32 14.15 5.32 1.31
N ILE A 33 14.10 6.32 0.43
CA ILE A 33 12.94 7.22 0.32
C ILE A 33 11.63 6.48 -0.05
N ALA A 34 11.72 5.33 -0.73
CA ALA A 34 10.56 4.54 -1.15
C ALA A 34 9.66 4.12 0.02
N GLY A 35 10.23 3.80 1.18
CA GLY A 35 9.43 3.40 2.33
C GLY A 35 8.61 4.56 2.91
N LEU A 36 9.15 5.78 2.90
CA LEU A 36 8.41 6.98 3.30
C LEU A 36 7.31 7.32 2.30
N GLN A 37 7.61 7.23 0.99
CA GLN A 37 6.60 7.38 -0.07
C GLN A 37 5.48 6.35 0.07
N GLN A 38 5.81 5.09 0.37
CA GLN A 38 4.85 4.02 0.63
C GLN A 38 3.95 4.33 1.83
N ALA A 39 4.52 4.80 2.96
CA ALA A 39 3.73 5.17 4.13
C ALA A 39 2.78 6.32 3.82
N VAL A 40 3.25 7.35 3.10
CA VAL A 40 2.41 8.47 2.65
C VAL A 40 1.30 7.99 1.73
N LEU A 41 1.57 7.10 0.76
CA LEU A 41 0.52 6.55 -0.11
C LEU A 41 -0.51 5.74 0.67
N GLY A 42 -0.10 4.95 1.66
CA GLY A 42 -1.00 4.20 2.53
C GLY A 42 -1.94 5.14 3.31
N ILE A 43 -1.40 6.20 3.91
CA ILE A 43 -2.22 7.16 4.65
C ILE A 43 -3.09 8.02 3.71
N LEU A 44 -2.59 8.40 2.53
CA LEU A 44 -3.40 9.11 1.54
C LEU A 44 -4.57 8.25 1.04
N ALA A 45 -4.36 6.95 0.84
CA ALA A 45 -5.45 6.05 0.50
C ALA A 45 -6.51 6.03 1.62
N LEU A 46 -6.08 5.97 2.88
CA LEU A 46 -6.98 6.06 4.03
C LEU A 46 -7.74 7.38 4.09
N LEU A 47 -7.05 8.51 3.89
CA LEU A 47 -7.66 9.84 3.84
C LEU A 47 -8.75 9.89 2.76
N VAL A 48 -8.44 9.47 1.54
CA VAL A 48 -9.36 9.53 0.41
C VAL A 48 -10.58 8.65 0.66
N THR A 49 -10.41 7.43 1.15
CA THR A 49 -11.55 6.54 1.42
C THR A 49 -12.34 6.97 2.65
N ALA A 50 -11.72 7.60 3.64
CA ALA A 50 -12.43 8.19 4.77
C ALA A 50 -13.35 9.34 4.31
N VAL A 51 -12.82 10.27 3.50
CA VAL A 51 -13.59 11.37 2.92
C VAL A 51 -14.75 10.82 2.06
N ILE A 52 -14.46 9.89 1.15
CA ILE A 52 -15.49 9.33 0.27
C ILE A 52 -16.50 8.52 1.09
N GLY A 53 -16.06 7.71 2.05
CA GLY A 53 -16.93 6.91 2.92
C GLY A 53 -17.72 7.75 3.92
N GLY A 54 -17.40 9.04 4.07
CA GLY A 54 -18.00 9.94 5.06
C GLY A 54 -17.62 9.58 6.50
N ARG A 55 -16.44 9.01 6.72
CA ARG A 55 -15.99 8.41 7.99
C ARG A 55 -15.07 9.34 8.76
N GLN A 56 -15.44 9.67 10.01
CA GLN A 56 -14.77 10.70 10.81
C GLN A 56 -13.53 10.20 11.53
N GLU A 57 -13.57 9.03 12.17
CA GLU A 57 -12.41 8.47 12.87
C GLU A 57 -11.22 8.24 11.91
N PRO A 58 -11.39 7.54 10.77
CA PRO A 58 -10.28 7.34 9.83
C PRO A 58 -9.82 8.64 9.16
N LEU A 59 -10.71 9.63 9.05
CA LEU A 59 -10.36 10.97 8.55
C LEU A 59 -9.44 11.68 9.54
N GLN A 60 -9.79 11.71 10.82
CA GLN A 60 -8.97 12.33 11.86
C GLN A 60 -7.62 11.63 12.01
N GLU A 61 -7.61 10.30 12.05
CA GLU A 61 -6.39 9.51 12.10
C GLU A 61 -5.47 9.81 10.91
N SER A 62 -6.00 9.76 9.69
CA SER A 62 -5.20 10.02 8.49
C SER A 62 -4.65 11.44 8.45
N LEU A 63 -5.40 12.45 8.90
CA LEU A 63 -4.90 13.82 9.01
C LEU A 63 -3.77 13.96 10.03
N LEU A 64 -3.91 13.34 11.22
CA LEU A 64 -2.86 13.34 12.25
C LEU A 64 -1.59 12.64 11.74
N PHE A 65 -1.74 11.48 11.09
CA PHE A 65 -0.60 10.77 10.52
C PHE A 65 0.03 11.53 9.35
N LEU A 66 -0.75 12.19 8.48
CA LEU A 66 -0.18 13.03 7.42
C LEU A 66 0.57 14.24 7.97
N ALA A 67 0.06 14.87 9.04
CA ALA A 67 0.79 15.92 9.72
C ALA A 67 2.15 15.40 10.22
N ALA A 68 2.18 14.25 10.90
CA ALA A 68 3.43 13.64 11.36
C ALA A 68 4.37 13.24 10.19
N LEU A 69 3.83 12.64 9.13
CA LEU A 69 4.59 12.25 7.95
C LEU A 69 5.13 13.46 7.17
N SER A 70 4.38 14.55 7.11
CA SER A 70 4.83 15.78 6.47
C SER A 70 6.05 16.36 7.18
N LEU A 71 6.06 16.33 8.52
CA LEU A 71 7.22 16.72 9.31
C LEU A 71 8.41 15.81 9.02
N LEU A 72 8.18 14.49 8.97
CA LEU A 72 9.22 13.52 8.61
C LEU A 72 9.78 13.76 7.20
N VAL A 73 8.93 14.06 6.22
CA VAL A 73 9.34 14.38 4.83
C VAL A 73 10.18 15.66 4.80
N ILE A 74 9.77 16.71 5.52
CA ILE A 74 10.50 17.99 5.59
C ILE A 74 11.89 17.79 6.21
N LEU A 75 11.97 17.00 7.27
CA LEU A 75 13.22 16.68 7.97
C LEU A 75 14.06 15.60 7.26
N HIS A 76 13.50 14.94 6.25
CA HIS A 76 14.16 13.80 5.62
C HIS A 76 15.43 14.24 4.88
N PRO A 77 16.59 13.55 5.09
CA PRO A 77 17.85 13.92 4.44
C PRO A 77 17.79 13.84 2.91
N ALA A 78 16.93 12.97 2.37
CA ALA A 78 16.69 12.81 0.93
C ALA A 78 15.36 13.44 0.47
N ARG A 79 14.83 14.48 1.13
CA ARG A 79 13.53 15.09 0.80
C ARG A 79 13.38 15.51 -0.66
N GLU A 80 14.48 15.93 -1.30
CA GLU A 80 14.50 16.33 -2.70
C GLU A 80 14.23 15.16 -3.67
N GLN A 81 14.40 13.92 -3.21
CA GLN A 81 14.12 12.72 -3.99
C GLN A 81 12.66 12.27 -3.85
N PHE A 82 11.88 12.87 -2.94
CA PHE A 82 10.52 12.44 -2.64
C PHE A 82 9.57 12.52 -3.84
N PHE A 83 9.75 13.49 -4.73
CA PHE A 83 8.96 13.61 -5.97
C PHE A 83 9.71 13.16 -7.23
N LYS A 84 10.97 12.72 -7.10
CA LYS A 84 11.77 12.27 -8.24
C LYS A 84 11.36 10.84 -8.63
N ARG A 85 11.21 10.63 -9.94
CA ARG A 85 11.08 9.27 -10.49
C ARG A 85 12.37 8.49 -10.20
N GLY A 86 12.22 7.21 -9.88
CA GLY A 86 13.37 6.31 -9.71
C GLY A 86 14.00 5.92 -11.05
N ALA A 87 14.70 4.79 -11.08
CA ALA A 87 15.47 4.32 -12.25
C ALA A 87 14.62 3.94 -13.49
N GLY A 88 13.35 4.30 -13.53
CA GLY A 88 12.41 4.02 -14.61
C GLY A 88 11.44 2.87 -14.28
N PRO A 89 10.21 2.92 -14.81
CA PRO A 89 9.19 1.91 -14.57
C PRO A 89 9.62 0.54 -15.11
N THR A 90 9.46 -0.52 -14.31
CA THR A 90 9.62 -1.88 -14.82
C THR A 90 8.32 -2.33 -15.45
N ALA A 91 8.32 -2.56 -16.77
CA ALA A 91 7.11 -2.91 -17.52
C ALA A 91 6.34 -4.08 -16.90
N SER A 92 7.02 -5.11 -16.40
CA SER A 92 6.37 -6.27 -15.76
C SER A 92 5.66 -5.92 -14.44
N LEU A 93 6.32 -5.18 -13.54
CA LEU A 93 5.70 -4.73 -12.28
C LEU A 93 4.57 -3.74 -12.54
N ALA A 94 4.77 -2.79 -13.47
CA ALA A 94 3.74 -1.85 -13.86
C ALA A 94 2.52 -2.57 -14.45
N ALA A 95 2.72 -3.58 -15.31
CA ALA A 95 1.63 -4.36 -15.90
C ALA A 95 0.80 -5.08 -14.83
N VAL A 96 1.44 -5.76 -13.87
CA VAL A 96 0.72 -6.44 -12.77
C VAL A 96 -0.06 -5.42 -11.92
N ALA A 97 0.55 -4.28 -11.58
CA ALA A 97 -0.12 -3.24 -10.80
C ALA A 97 -1.32 -2.62 -11.56
N ILE A 98 -1.17 -2.34 -12.86
CA ILE A 98 -2.24 -1.79 -13.71
C ILE A 98 -3.38 -2.79 -13.87
N VAL A 99 -3.09 -4.05 -14.15
CA VAL A 99 -4.11 -5.11 -14.28
C VAL A 99 -4.85 -5.29 -12.95
N GLY A 100 -4.13 -5.25 -11.82
CA GLY A 100 -4.72 -5.33 -10.48
C GLY A 100 -5.52 -4.09 -10.07
N ALA A 101 -5.25 -2.92 -10.67
CA ALA A 101 -5.93 -1.67 -10.33
C ALA A 101 -7.44 -1.71 -10.60
N VAL A 102 -7.86 -2.38 -11.67
CA VAL A 102 -9.28 -2.48 -12.05
C VAL A 102 -10.09 -3.24 -10.99
N PRO A 103 -9.79 -4.51 -10.66
CA PRO A 103 -10.56 -5.23 -9.64
C PRO A 103 -10.42 -4.60 -8.25
N ALA A 104 -9.25 -4.03 -7.90
CA ALA A 104 -9.07 -3.32 -6.63
C ALA A 104 -9.96 -2.08 -6.52
N SER A 105 -10.11 -1.31 -7.60
CA SER A 105 -10.97 -0.12 -7.64
C SER A 105 -12.45 -0.51 -7.52
N VAL A 106 -12.87 -1.57 -8.21
CA VAL A 106 -14.24 -2.10 -8.10
C VAL A 106 -14.53 -2.55 -6.67
N TYR A 107 -13.62 -3.32 -6.06
CA TYR A 107 -13.75 -3.73 -4.67
C TYR A 107 -13.79 -2.54 -3.69
N ALA A 108 -12.90 -1.57 -3.86
CA ALA A 108 -12.88 -0.36 -3.04
C ALA A 108 -14.21 0.41 -3.14
N ALA A 109 -14.79 0.52 -4.33
CA ALA A 109 -16.10 1.16 -4.53
C ALA A 109 -17.22 0.43 -3.76
N PHE A 110 -17.27 -0.91 -3.83
CA PHE A 110 -18.24 -1.70 -3.06
C PHE A 110 -18.08 -1.52 -1.54
N MET A 111 -16.85 -1.46 -1.05
CA MET A 111 -16.58 -1.22 0.36
C MET A 111 -16.98 0.20 0.78
N LEU A 112 -16.77 1.21 -0.07
CA LEU A 112 -17.19 2.58 0.20
C LEU A 112 -18.71 2.75 0.23
N VAL A 113 -19.45 2.02 -0.61
CA VAL A 113 -20.91 1.95 -0.54
C VAL A 113 -21.34 1.38 0.82
N GLN A 114 -20.75 0.25 1.23
CA GLN A 114 -21.02 -0.34 2.55
C GLN A 114 -20.66 0.61 3.71
N ALA A 115 -19.54 1.33 3.62
CA ALA A 115 -19.14 2.31 4.63
C ALA A 115 -20.13 3.47 4.81
N ARG A 116 -20.90 3.79 3.76
CA ARG A 116 -21.93 4.85 3.79
C ARG A 116 -23.28 4.34 4.27
N GLU A 117 -23.66 3.14 3.85
CA GLU A 117 -24.99 2.57 4.09
C GLU A 117 -25.08 1.81 5.41
N PHE A 118 -23.95 1.47 6.04
CA PHE A 118 -23.94 0.69 7.26
C PHE A 118 -24.64 1.41 8.42
N ILE A 119 -25.70 0.78 8.94
CA ILE A 119 -26.44 1.25 10.11
C ILE A 119 -25.95 0.45 11.33
N GLY A 120 -25.24 1.12 12.23
CA GLY A 120 -24.71 0.51 13.45
C GLY A 120 -23.60 1.36 14.08
N PRO A 121 -22.80 0.77 14.99
CA PRO A 121 -21.71 1.50 15.63
C PRO A 121 -20.67 2.01 14.60
N PRO A 122 -20.21 3.28 14.69
CA PRO A 122 -19.36 3.90 13.68
C PRO A 122 -18.09 3.12 13.33
N HIS A 123 -17.40 2.58 14.33
CA HIS A 123 -16.15 1.83 14.16
C HIS A 123 -16.26 0.62 13.23
N HIS A 124 -17.47 0.08 13.02
CA HIS A 124 -17.69 -1.01 12.07
C HIS A 124 -17.82 -0.51 10.63
N ALA A 125 -18.41 0.67 10.43
CA ALA A 125 -18.46 1.31 9.11
C ALA A 125 -17.06 1.77 8.69
N ASP A 126 -16.25 2.22 9.66
CA ASP A 126 -14.87 2.67 9.45
C ASP A 126 -14.00 1.53 8.88
N ARG A 127 -14.20 0.30 9.35
CA ARG A 127 -13.52 -0.90 8.81
C ARG A 127 -13.74 -1.09 7.31
N PHE A 128 -14.92 -0.78 6.76
CA PHE A 128 -15.13 -0.87 5.31
C PHE A 128 -14.33 0.18 4.54
N ALA A 129 -14.25 1.42 5.05
CA ALA A 129 -13.41 2.46 4.44
C ALA A 129 -11.91 2.11 4.51
N GLU A 130 -11.47 1.45 5.58
CA GLU A 130 -10.11 0.92 5.71
C GLU A 130 -9.84 -0.24 4.74
N MET A 131 -10.81 -1.12 4.50
CA MET A 131 -10.70 -2.18 3.50
C MET A 131 -10.57 -1.61 2.08
N ALA A 132 -11.33 -0.56 1.77
CA ALA A 132 -11.17 0.21 0.53
C ALA A 132 -9.76 0.84 0.45
N ALA A 133 -9.27 1.42 1.56
CA ALA A 133 -7.95 2.03 1.63
C ALA A 133 -6.85 1.00 1.39
N ALA A 134 -6.94 -0.18 2.00
CA ALA A 134 -5.99 -1.26 1.82
C ALA A 134 -5.86 -1.65 0.34
N ALA A 135 -6.99 -1.82 -0.36
CA ALA A 135 -7.00 -2.16 -1.78
C ALA A 135 -6.34 -1.08 -2.65
N ILE A 136 -6.68 0.19 -2.42
CA ILE A 136 -6.07 1.32 -3.14
C ILE A 136 -4.58 1.44 -2.83
N ALA A 137 -4.20 1.29 -1.55
CA ALA A 137 -2.82 1.38 -1.10
C ALA A 137 -1.95 0.26 -1.69
N ILE A 138 -2.44 -0.99 -1.75
CA ILE A 138 -1.73 -2.11 -2.39
C ILE A 138 -1.36 -1.75 -3.84
N VAL A 139 -2.32 -1.23 -4.60
CA VAL A 139 -2.11 -0.85 -6.00
C VAL A 139 -1.18 0.36 -6.12
N ALA A 140 -1.40 1.41 -5.31
CA ALA A 140 -0.59 2.62 -5.34
C ALA A 140 0.87 2.32 -4.97
N VAL A 141 1.10 1.48 -3.95
CA VAL A 141 2.45 1.06 -3.52
C VAL A 141 3.07 0.09 -4.53
N GLY A 142 2.28 -0.78 -5.17
CA GLY A 142 2.75 -1.60 -6.28
C GLY A 142 3.21 -0.73 -7.47
N MET A 143 2.44 0.30 -7.79
CA MET A 143 2.80 1.26 -8.84
C MET A 143 4.05 2.07 -8.46
N LEU A 144 4.17 2.51 -7.20
CA LEU A 144 5.38 3.15 -6.66
C LEU A 144 6.59 2.23 -6.79
N ALA A 145 6.46 0.96 -6.42
CA ALA A 145 7.54 -0.02 -6.53
C ALA A 145 8.00 -0.21 -7.98
N SER A 146 7.07 -0.13 -8.95
CA SER A 146 7.40 -0.19 -10.37
C SER A 146 8.36 0.92 -10.80
N LEU A 147 8.25 2.12 -10.21
CA LEU A 147 9.08 3.30 -10.50
C LEU A 147 10.53 3.17 -10.01
N LYS A 148 10.85 2.13 -9.22
CA LYS A 148 12.19 1.84 -8.72
C LYS A 148 12.86 3.00 -7.99
N THR A 149 12.12 3.70 -7.13
CA THR A 149 12.71 4.70 -6.22
C THR A 149 13.72 4.04 -5.25
N PRO A 150 14.68 4.78 -4.67
CA PRO A 150 15.65 4.19 -3.74
C PRO A 150 14.97 3.44 -2.59
N GLY A 151 15.26 2.14 -2.46
CA GLY A 151 14.61 1.24 -1.48
C GLY A 151 13.35 0.51 -1.98
N TRP A 152 12.97 0.65 -3.25
CA TRP A 152 11.71 0.16 -3.82
C TRP A 152 11.35 -1.31 -3.58
N ARG A 153 12.33 -2.20 -3.38
CA ARG A 153 12.06 -3.63 -3.16
C ARG A 153 11.20 -3.87 -1.93
N ILE A 154 11.41 -3.09 -0.87
CA ILE A 154 10.63 -3.24 0.35
C ILE A 154 9.18 -2.86 0.08
N SER A 155 8.95 -1.83 -0.73
CA SER A 155 7.60 -1.48 -1.19
C SER A 155 6.98 -2.54 -2.07
N ALA A 156 7.77 -3.18 -2.93
CA ALA A 156 7.28 -4.29 -3.74
C ALA A 156 6.86 -5.48 -2.88
N TRP A 157 7.70 -5.87 -1.92
CA TRP A 157 7.42 -6.94 -0.97
C TRP A 157 6.23 -6.61 -0.07
N SER A 158 6.11 -5.36 0.38
CA SER A 158 5.00 -4.90 1.22
C SER A 158 3.68 -4.97 0.45
N ALA A 159 3.62 -4.45 -0.78
CA ALA A 159 2.43 -4.52 -1.62
C ALA A 159 2.02 -5.96 -1.92
N GLY A 160 2.99 -6.81 -2.30
CA GLY A 160 2.73 -8.22 -2.57
C GLY A 160 2.29 -9.01 -1.34
N ALA A 161 2.94 -8.81 -0.19
CA ALA A 161 2.55 -9.44 1.07
C ALA A 161 1.17 -8.99 1.54
N ALA A 162 0.86 -7.69 1.45
CA ALA A 162 -0.47 -7.17 1.76
C ALA A 162 -1.55 -7.79 0.85
N ALA A 163 -1.29 -7.90 -0.45
CA ALA A 163 -2.21 -8.58 -1.38
C ALA A 163 -2.41 -10.07 -1.05
N ILE A 164 -1.34 -10.78 -0.67
CA ILE A 164 -1.41 -12.18 -0.22
C ILE A 164 -2.28 -12.29 1.03
N VAL A 165 -2.06 -11.43 2.04
CA VAL A 165 -2.82 -11.47 3.30
C VAL A 165 -4.31 -11.22 3.06
N VAL A 166 -4.65 -10.17 2.29
CA VAL A 166 -6.06 -9.85 1.97
C VAL A 166 -6.71 -10.95 1.11
N GLY A 167 -5.98 -11.47 0.12
CA GLY A 167 -6.45 -12.56 -0.73
C GLY A 167 -6.70 -13.85 0.06
N MET A 168 -5.75 -14.24 0.91
CA MET A 168 -5.89 -15.40 1.80
C MET A 168 -7.04 -15.23 2.79
N ALA A 169 -7.21 -14.04 3.37
CA ALA A 169 -8.37 -13.76 4.22
C ALA A 169 -9.69 -14.02 3.49
N SER A 170 -9.79 -13.60 2.24
CA SER A 170 -10.98 -13.82 1.39
C SER A 170 -11.19 -15.28 0.97
N ILE A 171 -10.12 -16.09 0.92
CA ILE A 171 -10.21 -17.53 0.64
C ILE A 171 -10.71 -18.30 1.87
N VAL A 172 -10.15 -17.99 3.04
CA VAL A 172 -10.45 -18.67 4.31
C VAL A 172 -11.84 -18.28 4.82
N PHE A 173 -12.23 -17.02 4.67
CA PHE A 173 -13.51 -16.49 5.15
C PHE A 173 -14.36 -15.92 4.01
N PRO A 174 -14.76 -16.74 3.02
CA PRO A 174 -15.34 -16.25 1.77
C PRO A 174 -16.73 -15.62 1.92
N ASN A 175 -17.43 -15.90 3.02
CA ASN A 175 -18.77 -15.40 3.30
C ASN A 175 -18.78 -14.29 4.36
N ALA A 176 -17.60 -13.87 4.84
CA ALA A 176 -17.52 -12.78 5.80
C ALA A 176 -17.85 -11.45 5.11
N PRO A 177 -18.52 -10.50 5.79
CA PRO A 177 -18.69 -9.14 5.28
C PRO A 177 -17.35 -8.53 4.85
N GLY A 178 -17.32 -8.01 3.62
CA GLY A 178 -16.12 -7.46 2.99
C GLY A 178 -15.19 -8.49 2.33
N ALA A 179 -15.49 -9.79 2.38
CA ALA A 179 -14.75 -10.78 1.62
C ALA A 179 -15.00 -10.63 0.11
N VAL A 180 -13.94 -10.78 -0.68
CA VAL A 180 -14.00 -10.76 -2.15
C VAL A 180 -14.33 -12.15 -2.74
N GLY A 181 -14.43 -13.17 -1.88
CA GLY A 181 -14.71 -14.55 -2.24
C GLY A 181 -13.46 -15.33 -2.68
N ARG A 182 -13.61 -16.65 -2.86
CA ARG A 182 -12.48 -17.56 -3.09
C ARG A 182 -11.75 -17.29 -4.40
N ILE A 183 -12.48 -17.13 -5.51
CA ILE A 183 -11.89 -16.97 -6.85
C ILE A 183 -11.03 -15.71 -6.88
N TRP A 184 -11.62 -14.57 -6.55
CA TRP A 184 -10.89 -13.31 -6.56
C TRP A 184 -9.84 -13.23 -5.45
N GLY A 185 -10.06 -13.88 -4.30
CA GLY A 185 -9.04 -14.06 -3.26
C GLY A 185 -7.81 -14.82 -3.76
N THR A 186 -8.01 -15.90 -4.53
CA THR A 186 -6.89 -16.65 -5.16
C THR A 186 -6.16 -15.81 -6.20
N LEU A 187 -6.88 -15.01 -7.01
CA LEU A 187 -6.26 -14.10 -7.97
C LEU A 187 -5.45 -13.01 -7.26
N ALA A 188 -5.96 -12.42 -6.19
CA ALA A 188 -5.26 -11.41 -5.40
C ALA A 188 -3.98 -11.98 -4.75
N ALA A 189 -4.09 -13.16 -4.12
CA ALA A 189 -2.94 -13.81 -3.50
C ALA A 189 -1.89 -14.25 -4.54
N GLY A 190 -2.34 -14.82 -5.66
CA GLY A 190 -1.48 -15.20 -6.78
C GLY A 190 -0.77 -13.99 -7.39
N ALA A 191 -1.48 -12.90 -7.64
CA ALA A 191 -0.90 -11.65 -8.13
C ALA A 191 0.13 -11.08 -7.15
N GLY A 192 -0.17 -11.10 -5.85
CA GLY A 192 0.78 -10.70 -4.80
C GLY A 192 2.06 -11.55 -4.82
N ALA A 193 1.93 -12.88 -4.93
CA ALA A 193 3.07 -13.79 -5.03
C ALA A 193 3.92 -13.52 -6.28
N VAL A 194 3.27 -13.39 -7.45
CA VAL A 194 3.94 -13.02 -8.71
C VAL A 194 4.69 -11.70 -8.55
N PHE A 195 4.08 -10.70 -7.90
CA PHE A 195 4.69 -9.40 -7.67
C PHE A 195 5.96 -9.49 -6.80
N VAL A 196 5.91 -10.25 -5.70
CA VAL A 196 7.08 -10.51 -4.83
C VAL A 196 8.20 -11.23 -5.59
N VAL A 197 7.84 -12.22 -6.39
CA VAL A 197 8.78 -13.01 -7.20
C VAL A 197 9.49 -12.12 -8.22
N LEU A 198 8.73 -11.34 -9.00
CA LEU A 198 9.28 -10.40 -9.98
C LEU A 198 10.21 -9.36 -9.33
N ALA A 199 9.84 -8.86 -8.15
CA ALA A 199 10.67 -7.91 -7.41
C ALA A 199 11.99 -8.54 -6.93
N SER A 200 11.95 -9.79 -6.48
CA SER A 200 13.12 -10.51 -5.96
C SER A 200 14.16 -10.79 -7.05
N PHE A 201 13.71 -11.20 -8.24
CA PHE A 201 14.57 -11.52 -9.39
C PHE A 201 15.07 -10.30 -10.18
N SER A 202 14.48 -9.12 -9.96
CA SER A 202 15.02 -7.90 -10.56
C SER A 202 16.49 -7.70 -10.15
N PRO A 203 17.37 -7.13 -11.00
CA PRO A 203 18.75 -6.84 -10.60
C PRO A 203 18.80 -5.78 -9.49
N TRP A 204 19.79 -5.85 -8.59
CA TRP A 204 20.10 -4.73 -7.70
C TRP A 204 20.64 -3.59 -8.57
N PRO A 205 20.01 -2.41 -8.58
CA PRO A 205 20.63 -1.27 -9.22
C PRO A 205 21.91 -0.96 -8.43
N ARG A 206 23.05 -0.95 -9.11
CA ARG A 206 24.36 -0.63 -8.52
C ARG A 206 24.42 0.87 -8.32
N TYR A 207 23.70 1.40 -7.34
CA TYR A 207 23.66 2.85 -7.16
C TYR A 207 24.93 3.42 -6.51
N TRP A 208 25.78 2.58 -5.87
CA TRP A 208 26.92 3.07 -5.10
C TRP A 208 28.07 2.05 -5.01
N SER A 209 29.12 2.25 -5.81
CA SER A 209 30.49 1.93 -5.39
C SER A 209 31.20 3.25 -5.10
N HIS A 210 31.65 3.45 -3.86
CA HIS A 210 32.54 4.56 -3.48
C HIS A 210 31.98 6.01 -3.54
N GLY A 211 30.91 6.29 -2.79
CA GLY A 211 30.64 7.66 -2.31
C GLY A 211 30.34 8.76 -3.34
N LYS A 212 30.16 8.42 -4.63
CA LYS A 212 29.70 9.36 -5.67
C LYS A 212 28.51 8.76 -6.42
N PRO A 213 27.50 9.58 -6.78
CA PRO A 213 26.42 9.11 -7.64
C PRO A 213 27.03 8.67 -8.97
N ALA A 214 26.67 7.47 -9.42
CA ALA A 214 27.06 7.00 -10.74
C ALA A 214 26.53 7.99 -11.78
N THR A 215 27.45 8.71 -12.42
CA THR A 215 27.15 9.55 -13.58
C THR A 215 26.75 8.62 -14.72
N PHE A 216 25.50 8.74 -15.19
CA PHE A 216 25.07 8.14 -16.43
C PHE A 216 25.70 8.93 -17.58
N GLY A 217 26.65 8.30 -18.27
CA GLY A 217 27.13 8.72 -19.59
C GLY A 217 26.37 7.99 -20.68
#